data_AF-A0A9E0T0K2-F1
#
_entry.id   AF-A0A9E0T0K2-F1
#
_cell.length_a   1.000
_cell.length_b   1.000
_cell.length_c   1.000
_cell.angle_alpha   90.00
_cell.angle_beta   90.00
_cell.angle_gamma   90.00
#
_symmetry.space_group_name_H-M   'P 1'
#
loop_
_entity.id
_entity.type
_entity.pdbx_description
1 polymer ?
#
loop_
_entity_poly.entity_id
_entity_poly.type
_entity_poly.pdbx_seq_one_letter_code
_entity_poly.pdbx_strand_id
1 'polypeptide(L)'
;MNTTALTLARPGAFSGRSAYDWLFAAVVLSAGAYAFQRYHASMDVYEKGILLCAMPVAIGLGWFWGALRTLFIGVGAAALLAISLYQQHPGSYGADLAQADHVFLLKYFLSSQSAIMWMSVLFFMSTAFYWIGLAARADDNAALRIGSGLTWAAIFMALTGTMVRWFESHQIGPDIGHIPVSNLYEVFVLFAWLTSLLYLYYEQHYRTRALGGFVMLVVSAAVGFLIWYTLARDAQEIQPLVPALQSWWMK
;
A
#
# COMPACT_ATOMS: atom_id res chain seq x y z
N MET A 1 -47.42 -15.83 32.03
CA MET A 1 -46.62 -14.69 31.53
C MET A 1 -46.00 -15.12 30.21
N ASN A 2 -46.44 -14.55 29.09
CA ASN A 2 -45.88 -14.84 27.78
C ASN A 2 -44.78 -13.83 27.51
N THR A 3 -43.53 -14.26 27.62
CA THR A 3 -42.36 -13.44 27.29
C THR A 3 -42.27 -13.33 25.77
N THR A 4 -42.77 -12.24 25.19
CA THR A 4 -42.51 -11.89 23.79
C THR A 4 -41.02 -11.58 23.64
N ALA A 5 -40.26 -12.53 23.10
CA ALA A 5 -38.89 -12.31 22.69
C ALA A 5 -38.88 -11.36 21.49
N LEU A 6 -38.42 -10.12 21.69
CA LEU A 6 -38.22 -9.16 20.63
C LEU A 6 -36.98 -9.61 19.83
N THR A 7 -37.18 -10.35 18.74
CA THR A 7 -36.12 -10.68 17.79
C THR A 7 -35.76 -9.42 17.02
N LEU A 8 -34.73 -8.70 17.49
CA LEU A 8 -34.11 -7.63 16.73
C LEU A 8 -33.59 -8.25 15.42
N ALA A 9 -34.22 -7.90 14.30
CA ALA A 9 -33.75 -8.30 12.98
C ALA A 9 -32.27 -7.94 12.88
N ARG A 10 -31.43 -8.91 12.47
CA ARG A 10 -30.01 -8.63 12.22
C ARG A 10 -29.94 -7.43 11.29
N PRO A 11 -29.24 -6.34 11.67
CA PRO A 11 -29.07 -5.20 10.78
C PRO A 11 -28.56 -5.73 9.45
N GLY A 12 -29.23 -5.41 8.34
CA GLY A 12 -28.79 -5.82 7.00
C GLY A 12 -27.36 -5.33 6.74
N ALA A 13 -26.64 -5.98 5.83
CA ALA A 13 -25.22 -5.68 5.53
C ALA A 13 -24.94 -4.19 5.19
N PHE A 14 -25.97 -3.47 4.76
CA PHE A 14 -25.97 -2.05 4.38
C PHE A 14 -26.50 -1.10 5.47
N SER A 15 -27.09 -1.62 6.55
CA SER A 15 -27.62 -0.80 7.63
C SER A 15 -26.51 -0.33 8.58
N GLY A 16 -26.56 0.94 9.01
CA GLY A 16 -25.56 1.53 9.90
C GLY A 16 -24.29 2.06 9.22
N ARG A 17 -24.26 2.17 7.89
CA ARG A 17 -23.13 2.76 7.15
C ARG A 17 -23.14 4.28 7.23
N SER A 18 -21.98 4.88 7.47
CA SER A 18 -21.79 6.33 7.53
C SER A 18 -21.77 6.97 6.13
N ALA A 19 -21.95 8.29 6.05
CA ALA A 19 -21.80 9.01 4.77
C ALA A 19 -20.39 8.82 4.16
N TYR A 20 -19.36 8.70 4.99
CA TYR A 20 -17.99 8.46 4.53
C TYR A 20 -17.79 7.06 3.93
N ASP A 21 -18.50 6.03 4.43
CA ASP A 21 -18.52 4.69 3.82
C ASP A 21 -19.04 4.73 2.38
N TRP A 22 -20.12 5.47 2.15
CA TRP A 22 -20.73 5.62 0.83
C TRP A 22 -19.92 6.51 -0.09
N LEU A 23 -19.33 7.59 0.42
CA LEU A 23 -18.42 8.44 -0.35
C LEU A 23 -17.20 7.63 -0.82
N PHE A 24 -16.59 6.84 0.06
CA PHE A 24 -15.49 5.94 -0.31
C PHE A 24 -15.90 4.97 -1.42
N ALA A 25 -17.07 4.34 -1.28
CA ALA A 25 -17.57 3.43 -2.30
C ALA A 25 -17.81 4.13 -3.65
N ALA A 26 -18.38 5.34 -3.63
CA ALA A 26 -18.57 6.15 -4.84
C ALA A 26 -17.24 6.51 -5.51
N VAL A 27 -16.20 6.86 -4.74
CA VAL A 27 -14.86 7.14 -5.26
C VAL A 27 -14.26 5.89 -5.92
N VAL A 28 -14.31 4.72 -5.27
CA VAL A 28 -13.79 3.47 -5.83
C VAL A 28 -14.51 3.10 -7.13
N LEU A 29 -15.85 3.18 -7.15
CA LEU A 29 -16.64 2.88 -8.34
C LEU A 29 -16.36 3.86 -9.48
N SER A 30 -16.26 5.16 -9.17
CA SER A 30 -15.99 6.18 -10.19
C SER A 30 -14.59 6.03 -10.78
N ALA A 31 -13.58 5.75 -9.95
CA ALA A 31 -12.22 5.51 -10.39
C ALA A 31 -12.12 4.24 -11.26
N GLY A 32 -12.75 3.15 -10.82
CA GLY A 32 -12.78 1.89 -11.57
C GLY A 32 -13.53 2.01 -12.89
N ALA A 33 -14.68 2.70 -12.90
CA ALA A 33 -15.44 2.97 -14.13
C ALA A 33 -14.65 3.84 -15.11
N TYR A 34 -13.97 4.88 -14.62
CA TYR A 34 -13.10 5.72 -15.44
C TYR A 34 -11.94 4.91 -16.03
N ALA A 35 -11.25 4.09 -15.23
CA ALA A 35 -10.18 3.23 -15.70
C ALA A 35 -10.69 2.25 -16.77
N PHE A 36 -11.84 1.63 -16.55
CA PHE A 36 -12.46 0.74 -17.52
C PHE A 36 -12.81 1.48 -18.82
N GLN A 37 -13.49 2.62 -18.74
CA GLN A 37 -13.83 3.43 -19.92
C GLN A 37 -12.58 3.80 -20.72
N ARG A 38 -11.50 4.21 -20.04
CA ARG A 38 -10.28 4.73 -20.67
C ARG A 38 -9.38 3.64 -21.26
N TYR A 39 -9.31 2.47 -20.62
CA TYR A 39 -8.29 1.45 -20.88
C TYR A 39 -8.83 0.07 -21.27
N HIS A 40 -10.16 -0.17 -21.30
CA HIS A 40 -10.72 -1.48 -21.67
C HIS A 40 -10.26 -2.01 -23.03
N ALA A 41 -9.92 -1.13 -23.98
CA ALA A 41 -9.42 -1.54 -25.30
C ALA A 41 -8.00 -2.11 -25.24
N SER A 42 -7.21 -1.70 -24.23
CA SER A 42 -5.86 -2.18 -23.98
C SER A 42 -5.82 -3.37 -23.02
N MET A 43 -6.95 -3.69 -22.37
CA MET A 43 -7.05 -4.77 -21.40
C MET A 43 -7.56 -6.08 -22.03
N ASP A 44 -6.95 -7.18 -21.65
CA ASP A 44 -7.43 -8.54 -21.89
C ASP A 44 -8.67 -8.88 -21.03
N VAL A 45 -9.18 -10.11 -21.18
CA VAL A 45 -10.37 -10.56 -20.44
C VAL A 45 -10.12 -10.71 -18.94
N TYR A 46 -8.90 -11.10 -18.56
CA TYR A 46 -8.53 -11.31 -17.16
C TYR A 46 -8.38 -9.99 -16.44
N GLU A 47 -7.70 -9.01 -17.04
CA GLU A 47 -7.53 -7.66 -16.48
C GLU A 47 -8.89 -6.97 -16.27
N LYS A 48 -9.81 -7.11 -17.22
CA LYS A 48 -11.21 -6.64 -17.07
C LYS A 48 -11.90 -7.30 -15.89
N GLY A 49 -11.76 -8.62 -15.75
CA GLY A 49 -12.31 -9.38 -14.64
C GLY A 49 -11.71 -8.97 -13.29
N ILE A 50 -10.38 -8.78 -13.23
CA ILE A 50 -9.66 -8.35 -12.04
C ILE A 50 -10.13 -6.96 -11.62
N LEU A 51 -10.19 -5.98 -12.54
CA LEU A 51 -10.67 -4.63 -12.24
C LEU A 51 -12.11 -4.64 -11.73
N LEU A 52 -12.99 -5.42 -12.36
CA LEU A 52 -14.39 -5.54 -11.97
C LEU A 52 -14.55 -6.17 -10.57
N CYS A 53 -13.73 -7.16 -10.23
CA CYS A 53 -13.72 -7.80 -8.91
C CYS A 53 -13.01 -6.94 -7.84
N ALA A 54 -11.99 -6.17 -8.21
CA ALA A 54 -11.23 -5.34 -7.28
C ALA A 54 -12.09 -4.23 -6.66
N MET A 55 -13.03 -3.65 -7.42
CA MET A 55 -13.95 -2.61 -6.91
C MET A 55 -14.78 -3.07 -5.69
N PRO A 56 -15.61 -4.14 -5.76
CA PRO A 56 -16.38 -4.59 -4.61
C PRO A 56 -15.51 -5.13 -3.47
N VAL A 57 -14.34 -5.72 -3.77
CA VAL A 57 -13.39 -6.16 -2.74
C VAL A 57 -12.82 -4.96 -1.97
N ALA A 58 -12.37 -3.91 -2.66
CA ALA A 58 -11.85 -2.69 -2.03
C ALA A 58 -12.93 -2.01 -1.17
N ILE A 59 -14.17 -1.93 -1.67
CA ILE A 59 -15.32 -1.41 -0.92
C ILE A 59 -15.56 -2.25 0.34
N GLY A 60 -15.61 -3.57 0.18
CA GLY A 60 -15.79 -4.52 1.28
C GLY A 60 -14.71 -4.38 2.36
N LEU A 61 -13.45 -4.27 1.97
CA LEU A 61 -12.33 -4.06 2.88
C LEU A 61 -12.42 -2.72 3.62
N GLY A 62 -12.74 -1.63 2.92
CA GLY A 62 -12.92 -0.31 3.53
C GLY A 62 -14.09 -0.25 4.52
N TRP A 63 -15.17 -0.98 4.25
CA TRP A 63 -16.32 -1.12 5.13
C TRP A 63 -16.10 -2.08 6.29
N PHE A 64 -15.23 -3.08 6.12
CA PHE A 64 -14.82 -4.01 7.16
C PHE A 64 -13.88 -3.32 8.15
N TRP A 65 -12.89 -2.59 7.64
CA TRP A 65 -11.92 -1.89 8.46
C TRP A 65 -11.76 -0.44 8.02
N GLY A 66 -12.42 0.45 8.78
CA GLY A 66 -12.58 1.84 8.40
C GLY A 66 -11.27 2.61 8.14
N ALA A 67 -10.15 2.22 8.77
CA ALA A 67 -8.84 2.82 8.56
C ALA A 67 -8.31 2.61 7.13
N LEU A 68 -8.68 1.50 6.47
CA LEU A 68 -8.26 1.22 5.11
C LEU A 68 -8.81 2.25 4.12
N ARG A 69 -9.98 2.83 4.35
CA ARG A 69 -10.57 3.82 3.44
C ARG A 69 -9.65 5.01 3.22
N THR A 70 -9.15 5.58 4.33
CA THR A 70 -8.23 6.72 4.30
C THR A 70 -6.90 6.32 3.67
N LEU A 71 -6.40 5.12 3.98
CA LEU A 71 -5.18 4.60 3.36
C LEU A 71 -5.33 4.46 1.83
N PHE A 72 -6.43 3.85 1.35
CA PHE A 72 -6.71 3.68 -0.07
C PHE A 72 -6.78 5.03 -0.80
N ILE A 73 -7.54 5.99 -0.25
CA ILE A 73 -7.66 7.33 -0.86
C ILE A 73 -6.29 8.02 -0.87
N GLY A 74 -5.55 7.95 0.24
CA GLY A 74 -4.23 8.56 0.35
C GLY A 74 -3.24 7.98 -0.66
N VAL A 75 -3.08 6.66 -0.70
CA VAL A 75 -2.16 5.96 -1.61
C VAL A 75 -2.57 6.23 -3.06
N GLY A 76 -3.86 6.15 -3.38
CA GLY A 76 -4.36 6.45 -4.71
C GLY A 76 -4.05 7.89 -5.14
N ALA A 77 -4.28 8.87 -4.26
CA ALA A 77 -3.96 10.27 -4.54
C ALA A 77 -2.45 10.49 -4.71
N ALA A 78 -1.61 9.88 -3.88
CA ALA A 78 -0.16 9.99 -3.97
C ALA A 78 0.40 9.36 -5.25
N ALA A 79 -0.11 8.17 -5.62
CA ALA A 79 0.27 7.49 -6.86
C ALA A 79 -0.16 8.29 -8.10
N LEU A 80 -1.40 8.80 -8.13
CA LEU A 80 -1.89 9.63 -9.23
C LEU A 80 -1.12 10.96 -9.33
N LEU A 81 -0.76 11.56 -8.20
CA LEU A 81 0.10 12.74 -8.17
C LEU A 81 1.48 12.42 -8.78
N ALA A 82 2.11 11.32 -8.37
CA ALA A 82 3.39 10.89 -8.92
C ALA A 82 3.31 10.68 -10.44
N ILE A 83 2.28 9.95 -10.91
CA ILE A 83 2.02 9.72 -12.34
C ILE A 83 1.85 11.06 -13.08
N SER A 84 1.09 11.99 -12.51
CA SER A 84 0.88 13.31 -13.13
C SER A 84 2.16 14.14 -13.24
N LEU A 85 3.09 13.99 -12.29
CA LEU A 85 4.39 14.67 -12.32
C LEU A 85 5.31 14.07 -13.39
N TYR A 86 5.33 12.74 -13.51
CA TYR A 86 6.05 12.05 -14.58
C TYR A 86 5.49 12.42 -15.97
N GLN A 87 4.17 12.44 -16.12
CA GLN A 87 3.51 12.72 -17.41
C GLN A 87 3.71 14.15 -17.93
N GLN A 88 4.16 15.09 -17.10
CA GLN A 88 4.54 16.43 -17.56
C GLN A 88 5.76 16.41 -18.50
N HIS A 89 6.55 15.33 -18.47
CA HIS A 89 7.76 15.17 -19.26
C HIS A 89 7.67 13.85 -20.05
N PRO A 90 7.19 13.89 -21.31
CA PRO A 90 7.05 12.70 -22.12
C PRO A 90 8.41 12.04 -22.40
N GLY A 91 8.44 10.71 -22.30
CA GLY A 91 9.61 9.88 -22.61
C GLY A 91 9.33 8.91 -23.75
N SER A 92 10.34 8.12 -24.13
CA SER A 92 10.28 7.17 -25.25
C SER A 92 9.13 6.16 -25.16
N TYR A 93 8.72 5.78 -23.94
CA TYR A 93 7.67 4.80 -23.68
C TYR A 93 6.51 5.35 -22.83
N GLY A 94 6.31 6.68 -22.86
CA GLY A 94 5.23 7.35 -22.14
C GLY A 94 5.75 8.54 -21.34
N ALA A 95 6.33 8.28 -20.17
CA ALA A 95 6.95 9.30 -19.32
C ALA A 95 8.48 9.13 -19.20
N ASP A 96 9.19 10.24 -19.02
CA ASP A 96 10.63 10.26 -18.77
C ASP A 96 10.94 9.93 -17.31
N LEU A 97 11.51 8.75 -17.06
CA LEU A 97 11.87 8.29 -15.72
C LEU A 97 13.05 9.06 -15.11
N ALA A 98 13.87 9.76 -15.92
CA ALA A 98 14.96 10.59 -15.39
C ALA A 98 14.43 11.73 -14.50
N GLN A 99 13.16 12.10 -14.66
CA GLN A 99 12.50 13.10 -13.81
C GLN A 99 12.40 12.70 -12.33
N ALA A 100 12.59 11.41 -12.02
CA ALA A 100 12.74 10.94 -10.64
C ALA A 100 13.85 11.70 -9.90
N ASP A 101 14.91 12.15 -10.58
CA ASP A 101 16.04 12.86 -9.98
C ASP A 101 15.96 14.39 -10.05
N HIS A 102 14.96 14.93 -10.77
CA HIS A 102 14.84 16.35 -11.07
C HIS A 102 13.62 17.00 -10.42
N VAL A 103 12.46 16.34 -10.41
CA VAL A 103 11.25 16.89 -9.81
C VAL A 103 11.29 16.68 -8.31
N PHE A 104 11.24 17.78 -7.55
CA PHE A 104 11.38 17.79 -6.09
C PHE A 104 10.53 16.72 -5.38
N LEU A 105 9.23 16.65 -5.67
CA LEU A 105 8.34 15.69 -5.01
C LEU A 105 8.64 14.25 -5.39
N LEU A 106 9.01 13.98 -6.65
CA LEU A 106 9.41 12.64 -7.08
C LEU A 106 10.70 12.25 -6.38
N LYS A 107 11.74 13.09 -6.51
CA LYS A 107 13.07 12.85 -5.96
C LYS A 107 13.07 12.58 -4.47
N TYR A 108 12.32 13.35 -3.71
CA TYR A 108 12.40 13.26 -2.26
C TYR A 108 11.29 12.43 -1.64
N PHE A 109 10.21 12.08 -2.34
CA PHE A 109 9.07 11.43 -1.69
C PHE A 109 8.34 10.38 -2.55
N LEU A 110 8.03 10.69 -3.80
CA LEU A 110 7.00 9.97 -4.56
C LEU A 110 7.52 9.00 -5.61
N SER A 111 8.77 9.12 -6.06
CA SER A 111 9.38 8.07 -6.89
C SER A 111 9.40 6.75 -6.13
N SER A 112 9.37 5.61 -6.83
CA SER A 112 9.28 4.31 -6.14
C SER A 112 10.42 4.11 -5.14
N GLN A 113 11.65 4.41 -5.56
CA GLN A 113 12.85 4.28 -4.74
C GLN A 113 12.80 5.19 -3.50
N SER A 114 12.45 6.46 -3.67
CA SER A 114 12.40 7.42 -2.55
C SER A 114 11.28 7.08 -1.57
N ALA A 115 10.12 6.63 -2.07
CA ALA A 115 9.03 6.20 -1.21
C ALA A 115 9.41 4.96 -0.38
N ILE A 116 10.06 3.96 -0.98
CA ILE A 116 10.54 2.76 -0.28
C ILE A 116 11.65 3.09 0.73
N MET A 117 12.49 4.09 0.43
CA MET A 117 13.48 4.58 1.40
C MET A 117 12.81 5.23 2.61
N TRP A 118 11.79 6.07 2.40
CA TRP A 118 11.01 6.64 3.51
C TRP A 118 10.28 5.58 4.33
N MET A 119 9.67 4.58 3.68
CA MET A 119 9.11 3.41 4.37
C MET A 119 10.16 2.81 5.32
N SER A 120 11.38 2.61 4.84
CA SER A 120 12.46 2.00 5.60
C SER A 120 12.82 2.81 6.85
N VAL A 121 13.01 4.12 6.69
CA VAL A 121 13.30 5.04 7.80
C VAL A 121 12.15 5.03 8.82
N LEU A 122 10.91 5.12 8.35
CA LEU A 122 9.73 5.17 9.21
C LEU A 122 9.53 3.87 10.00
N PHE A 123 9.84 2.71 9.43
CA PHE A 123 9.80 1.45 10.18
C PHE A 123 10.86 1.40 11.29
N PHE A 124 12.10 1.83 11.04
CA PHE A 124 13.11 1.88 12.11
C PHE A 124 12.73 2.88 13.22
N MET A 125 12.19 4.04 12.84
CA MET A 125 11.68 5.01 13.81
C MET A 125 10.52 4.42 14.61
N SER A 126 9.57 3.76 13.95
CA SER A 126 8.46 3.07 14.60
C SER A 126 8.96 2.07 15.65
N THR A 127 9.93 1.23 15.28
CA THR A 127 10.58 0.27 16.20
C THR A 127 11.12 0.97 17.44
N ALA A 128 11.90 2.05 17.26
CA ALA A 128 12.45 2.79 18.39
C ALA A 128 11.34 3.31 19.32
N PHE A 129 10.27 3.88 18.77
CA PHE A 129 9.16 4.42 19.56
C PHE A 129 8.35 3.34 20.29
N TYR A 130 8.12 2.18 19.69
CA TYR A 130 7.51 1.05 20.39
C TYR A 130 8.36 0.60 21.58
N TRP A 131 9.67 0.47 21.39
CA TRP A 131 10.59 0.03 22.43
C TRP A 131 10.73 1.07 23.56
N ILE A 132 10.79 2.36 23.23
CA ILE A 132 10.72 3.45 24.22
C ILE A 132 9.42 3.36 25.02
N GLY A 133 8.29 3.15 24.33
CA GLY A 133 6.99 3.00 24.96
C GLY A 133 6.90 1.79 25.89
N LEU A 134 7.46 0.65 25.50
CA LEU A 134 7.52 -0.55 26.35
C LEU A 134 8.43 -0.34 27.57
N ALA A 135 9.57 0.32 27.40
CA ALA A 135 10.51 0.60 28.49
C ALA A 135 9.93 1.57 29.54
N ALA A 136 9.03 2.47 29.14
CA ALA A 136 8.35 3.41 30.04
C ALA A 136 7.37 2.75 31.03
N ARG A 137 7.08 1.45 30.89
CA ARG A 137 6.21 0.64 31.79
C ARG A 137 4.81 1.22 32.07
N ALA A 138 4.34 2.12 31.22
CA ALA A 138 3.01 2.71 31.28
C ALA A 138 2.17 2.20 30.10
N ASP A 139 0.97 1.72 30.39
CA ASP A 139 0.04 1.25 29.36
C ASP A 139 -0.37 2.40 28.43
N ASP A 140 -0.37 2.13 27.13
CA ASP A 140 -0.81 3.05 26.07
C ASP A 140 -0.26 4.50 26.14
N ASN A 141 1.04 4.64 26.39
CA ASN A 141 1.71 5.93 26.44
C ASN A 141 1.89 6.58 25.05
N ALA A 142 2.30 7.85 25.05
CA ALA A 142 2.49 8.65 23.84
C ALA A 142 3.50 8.02 22.85
N ALA A 143 4.56 7.37 23.34
CA ALA A 143 5.57 6.76 22.47
C ALA A 143 4.98 5.56 21.69
N LEU A 144 4.16 4.72 22.33
CA LEU A 144 3.45 3.64 21.64
C LEU A 144 2.54 4.17 20.53
N ARG A 145 1.80 5.26 20.80
CA ARG A 145 0.92 5.90 19.80
C ARG A 145 1.69 6.49 18.63
N ILE A 146 2.85 7.10 18.89
CA ILE A 146 3.76 7.59 17.84
C ILE A 146 4.29 6.41 17.01
N GLY A 147 4.68 5.30 17.65
CA GLY A 147 5.07 4.06 16.96
C GLY A 147 3.97 3.56 16.00
N SER A 148 2.73 3.46 16.47
CA SER A 148 1.58 3.10 15.61
C SER A 148 1.38 4.09 14.45
N GLY A 149 1.47 5.39 14.72
CA GLY A 149 1.37 6.43 13.68
C GLY A 149 2.47 6.34 12.62
N LEU A 150 3.72 6.12 13.04
CA LEU A 150 4.86 5.90 12.13
C LEU A 150 4.70 4.60 11.33
N THR A 151 4.11 3.56 11.91
CA THR A 151 3.81 2.31 11.19
C THR A 151 2.79 2.55 10.08
N TRP A 152 1.72 3.32 10.34
CA TRP A 152 0.77 3.72 9.31
C TRP A 152 1.43 4.55 8.20
N ALA A 153 2.29 5.50 8.56
CA ALA A 153 3.03 6.31 7.59
C ALA A 153 3.98 5.44 6.74
N ALA A 154 4.67 4.47 7.35
CA ALA A 154 5.54 3.54 6.65
C ALA A 154 4.76 2.69 5.64
N ILE A 155 3.60 2.15 6.03
CA ILE A 155 2.70 1.40 5.13
C ILE A 155 2.22 2.27 3.97
N PHE A 156 1.84 3.52 4.24
CA PHE A 156 1.46 4.47 3.21
C PHE A 156 2.59 4.71 2.19
N MET A 157 3.83 4.92 2.66
CA MET A 157 4.99 5.09 1.78
C MET A 157 5.33 3.81 1.02
N ALA A 158 5.21 2.65 1.65
CA ALA A 158 5.44 1.35 1.03
C ALA A 158 4.48 1.12 -0.14
N LEU A 159 3.17 1.27 0.11
CA LEU A 159 2.14 1.08 -0.90
C LEU A 159 2.23 2.12 -2.01
N THR A 160 2.53 3.38 -1.67
CA THR A 160 2.78 4.43 -2.68
C THR A 160 3.97 4.03 -3.56
N GLY A 161 5.09 3.61 -2.96
CA GLY A 161 6.26 3.14 -3.68
C GLY A 161 5.96 1.94 -4.59
N THR A 162 5.21 0.95 -4.10
CA THR A 162 4.76 -0.21 -4.89
C THR A 162 3.88 0.23 -6.07
N MET A 163 2.88 1.10 -5.86
CA MET A 163 2.01 1.57 -6.95
C MET A 163 2.76 2.39 -8.00
N VAL A 164 3.65 3.29 -7.57
CA VAL A 164 4.47 4.09 -8.49
C VAL A 164 5.46 3.21 -9.23
N ARG A 165 6.03 2.19 -8.57
CA ARG A 165 6.93 1.22 -9.21
C ARG A 165 6.24 0.44 -10.33
N TRP A 166 4.96 0.10 -10.13
CA TRP A 166 4.16 -0.56 -11.16
C TRP A 166 4.00 0.34 -12.40
N PHE A 167 3.77 1.64 -12.19
CA PHE A 167 3.76 2.61 -13.29
C PHE A 167 5.14 2.73 -13.96
N GLU A 168 6.20 2.92 -13.16
CA GLU A 168 7.58 3.09 -13.66
C GLU A 168 8.03 1.91 -14.51
N SER A 169 7.71 0.66 -14.12
CA SER A 169 8.07 -0.53 -14.89
C SER A 169 7.51 -0.52 -16.32
N HIS A 170 6.33 0.07 -16.51
CA HIS A 170 5.69 0.21 -17.82
C HIS A 170 6.29 1.33 -18.68
N GLN A 171 7.11 2.23 -18.11
CA GLN A 171 7.75 3.33 -18.85
C GLN A 171 9.18 3.00 -19.33
N ILE A 172 9.69 1.80 -19.04
CA ILE A 172 11.08 1.42 -19.38
C ILE A 172 11.16 0.86 -20.81
N GLY A 173 10.22 0.01 -21.20
CA GLY A 173 10.23 -0.63 -22.51
C GLY A 173 9.10 -1.65 -22.69
N PRO A 174 8.89 -2.14 -23.92
CA PRO A 174 7.90 -3.16 -24.20
C PRO A 174 8.24 -4.45 -23.44
N ASP A 175 7.24 -5.07 -22.82
CA ASP A 175 7.34 -6.32 -22.04
C ASP A 175 8.16 -6.26 -20.73
N ILE A 176 8.54 -5.06 -20.25
CA ILE A 176 9.16 -4.88 -18.93
C ILE A 176 8.12 -4.59 -17.85
N GLY A 177 6.99 -3.98 -18.22
CA GLY A 177 5.89 -3.69 -17.29
C GLY A 177 5.41 -4.94 -16.56
N HIS A 178 5.34 -4.86 -15.23
CA HIS A 178 4.85 -5.94 -14.38
C HIS A 178 4.41 -5.44 -13.01
N ILE A 179 3.57 -6.23 -12.35
CA ILE A 179 3.19 -6.01 -10.94
C ILE A 179 4.42 -6.18 -10.03
N PRO A 180 4.70 -5.27 -9.07
CA PRO A 180 5.94 -5.27 -8.28
C PRO A 180 5.94 -6.33 -7.16
N VAL A 181 6.00 -7.59 -7.56
CA VAL A 181 6.17 -8.80 -6.74
C VAL A 181 7.06 -9.84 -7.44
N SER A 182 7.99 -9.39 -8.30
CA SER A 182 8.75 -10.25 -9.22
C SER A 182 10.09 -10.73 -8.68
N ASN A 183 10.70 -9.99 -7.76
CA ASN A 183 12.02 -10.29 -7.23
C ASN A 183 12.09 -10.17 -5.70
N LEU A 184 13.22 -10.55 -5.12
CA LEU A 184 13.38 -10.60 -3.67
C LEU A 184 13.24 -9.22 -3.00
N TYR A 185 13.69 -8.14 -3.66
CA TYR A 185 13.53 -6.78 -3.15
C TYR A 185 12.04 -6.43 -3.01
N GLU A 186 11.25 -6.66 -4.06
CA GLU A 186 9.82 -6.36 -4.08
C GLU A 186 9.02 -7.22 -3.11
N VAL A 187 9.38 -8.51 -2.99
CA VAL A 187 8.75 -9.43 -2.02
C VAL A 187 9.02 -8.99 -0.58
N PHE A 188 10.19 -8.43 -0.28
CA PHE A 188 10.48 -7.91 1.07
C PHE A 188 9.72 -6.60 1.37
N VAL A 189 9.51 -5.74 0.37
CA VAL A 189 8.58 -4.59 0.51
C VAL A 189 7.17 -5.08 0.83
N LEU A 190 6.68 -6.06 0.05
CA LEU A 190 5.37 -6.70 0.27
C LEU A 190 5.25 -7.27 1.69
N PHE A 191 6.24 -8.06 2.10
CA PHE A 191 6.29 -8.67 3.42
C PHE A 191 6.24 -7.62 4.53
N ALA A 192 7.00 -6.52 4.40
CA ALA A 192 7.07 -5.47 5.40
C ALA A 192 5.70 -4.80 5.58
N TRP A 193 5.09 -4.26 4.52
CA TRP A 193 3.82 -3.53 4.66
C TRP A 193 2.67 -4.46 5.03
N LEU A 194 2.63 -5.69 4.50
CA LEU A 194 1.56 -6.64 4.80
C LEU A 194 1.61 -7.09 6.27
N THR A 195 2.79 -7.44 6.77
CA THR A 195 2.98 -7.84 8.17
C THR A 195 2.61 -6.70 9.11
N SER A 196 3.06 -5.48 8.81
CA SER A 196 2.72 -4.29 9.62
C SER A 196 1.22 -3.97 9.57
N LEU A 197 0.56 -4.12 8.42
CA LEU A 197 -0.86 -3.86 8.27
C LEU A 197 -1.69 -4.88 9.07
N LEU A 198 -1.33 -6.17 9.01
CA LEU A 198 -1.94 -7.22 9.83
C LEU A 198 -1.76 -6.94 11.32
N TYR A 199 -0.56 -6.50 11.71
CA TYR A 199 -0.31 -6.10 13.10
C TYR A 199 -1.19 -4.93 13.53
N LEU A 200 -1.30 -3.86 12.74
CA LEU A 200 -2.12 -2.70 13.10
C LEU A 200 -3.62 -3.04 13.16
N TYR A 201 -4.08 -3.99 12.34
CA TYR A 201 -5.44 -4.53 12.46
C TYR A 201 -5.63 -5.16 13.85
N TYR A 202 -4.72 -6.03 14.28
CA TYR A 202 -4.78 -6.67 15.59
C TYR A 202 -4.58 -5.69 16.75
N GLU A 203 -3.70 -4.70 16.59
CA GLU A 203 -3.50 -3.62 17.56
C GLU A 203 -4.83 -2.91 17.85
N GLN A 204 -5.57 -2.55 16.79
CA GLN A 204 -6.85 -1.87 16.92
C GLN A 204 -7.96 -2.78 17.43
N HIS A 205 -8.00 -4.03 16.96
CA HIS A 205 -9.01 -5.01 17.34
C HIS A 205 -8.93 -5.39 18.82
N TYR A 206 -7.71 -5.70 19.30
CA TYR A 206 -7.47 -6.09 20.69
C TYR A 206 -7.12 -4.90 21.61
N ARG A 207 -6.99 -3.69 21.07
CA ARG A 207 -6.64 -2.46 21.78
C ARG A 207 -5.36 -2.57 22.60
N THR A 208 -4.38 -3.29 22.07
CA THR A 208 -3.08 -3.48 22.72
C THR A 208 -1.95 -3.17 21.76
N ARG A 209 -1.03 -2.31 22.19
CA ARG A 209 0.16 -1.87 21.44
C ARG A 209 1.42 -2.61 21.83
N ALA A 210 1.34 -3.49 22.83
CA ALA A 210 2.51 -4.14 23.41
C ALA A 210 3.23 -5.06 22.41
N LEU A 211 2.48 -5.72 21.53
CA LEU A 211 3.03 -6.59 20.49
C LEU A 211 3.85 -5.83 19.43
N GLY A 212 3.65 -4.51 19.29
CA GLY A 212 4.32 -3.70 18.28
C GLY A 212 5.83 -3.73 18.40
N GLY A 213 6.38 -3.76 19.62
CA GLY A 213 7.83 -3.86 19.83
C GLY A 213 8.43 -5.13 19.21
N PHE A 214 7.76 -6.27 19.36
CA PHE A 214 8.21 -7.54 18.77
C PHE A 214 8.02 -7.57 17.25
N VAL A 215 6.83 -7.22 16.76
CA VAL A 215 6.54 -7.26 15.31
C VAL A 215 7.46 -6.30 14.56
N MET A 216 7.70 -5.10 15.09
CA MET A 216 8.56 -4.12 14.43
C MET A 216 10.04 -4.54 14.38
N LEU A 217 10.51 -5.44 15.26
CA LEU A 217 11.84 -6.04 15.08
C LEU A 217 11.90 -6.94 13.86
N VAL A 218 10.89 -7.79 13.64
CA VAL A 218 10.82 -8.67 12.46
C VAL A 218 10.76 -7.83 11.18
N VAL A 219 9.91 -6.80 11.17
CA VAL A 219 9.79 -5.87 10.04
C VAL A 219 11.11 -5.12 9.83
N SER A 220 11.77 -4.64 10.89
CA SER A 220 13.07 -3.95 10.78
C SER A 220 14.18 -4.86 10.27
N ALA A 221 14.18 -6.14 10.64
CA ALA A 221 15.13 -7.10 10.09
C ALA A 221 14.92 -7.31 8.59
N ALA A 222 13.66 -7.40 8.14
CA ALA A 222 13.33 -7.46 6.72
C ALA A 222 13.74 -6.19 5.97
N VAL A 223 13.49 -5.01 6.55
CA VAL A 223 13.94 -3.72 5.99
C VAL A 223 15.47 -3.62 5.97
N GLY A 224 16.16 -4.09 7.01
CA GLY A 224 17.61 -4.13 7.05
C GLY A 224 18.20 -5.03 5.97
N PHE A 225 17.59 -6.20 5.73
CA PHE A 225 17.93 -7.06 4.60
C PHE A 225 17.68 -6.34 3.27
N LEU A 226 16.54 -5.66 3.11
CA LEU A 226 16.21 -4.90 1.90
C LEU A 226 17.26 -3.84 1.59
N ILE A 227 17.68 -3.04 2.58
CA ILE A 227 18.71 -2.01 2.41
C ILE A 227 20.05 -2.66 2.04
N TRP A 228 20.46 -3.71 2.74
CA TRP A 228 21.68 -4.44 2.41
C TRP A 228 21.63 -4.99 0.98
N TYR A 229 20.51 -5.58 0.58
CA TYR A 229 20.33 -6.18 -0.73
C TYR A 229 20.37 -5.13 -1.85
N THR A 230 19.78 -3.95 -1.64
CA THR A 230 19.93 -2.77 -2.51
C THR A 230 21.40 -2.38 -2.66
N LEU A 231 22.12 -2.18 -1.55
CA LEU A 231 23.51 -1.68 -1.59
C LEU A 231 24.53 -2.69 -2.12
N ALA A 232 24.29 -3.99 -1.90
CA ALA A 232 25.24 -5.04 -2.25
C ALA A 232 24.96 -5.69 -3.62
N ARG A 233 23.75 -5.55 -4.16
CA ARG A 233 23.28 -6.27 -5.36
C ARG A 233 22.55 -5.40 -6.38
N ASP A 234 22.47 -4.08 -6.15
CA ASP A 234 21.74 -3.13 -7.01
C ASP A 234 20.28 -3.55 -7.29
N ALA A 235 19.67 -4.22 -6.30
CA ALA A 235 18.38 -4.88 -6.46
C ALA A 235 17.16 -3.95 -6.59
N GLN A 236 17.36 -2.64 -6.41
CA GLN A 236 16.34 -1.61 -6.62
C GLN A 236 15.97 -1.44 -8.10
N GLU A 237 16.87 -1.80 -9.01
CA GLU A 237 16.64 -1.66 -10.44
C GLU A 237 15.46 -2.53 -10.90
N ILE A 238 14.63 -1.96 -11.78
CA ILE A 238 13.54 -2.71 -12.40
C ILE A 238 14.15 -3.52 -13.55
N GLN A 239 14.17 -4.83 -13.40
CA GLN A 239 14.68 -5.76 -14.41
C GLN A 239 13.53 -6.46 -15.13
N PRO A 240 13.74 -6.92 -16.37
CA PRO A 240 12.77 -7.77 -17.06
C PRO A 240 12.47 -9.03 -16.24
N LEU A 241 11.22 -9.49 -16.29
CA LEU A 241 10.83 -10.74 -15.63
C LEU A 241 11.65 -11.93 -16.15
N VAL A 242 12.16 -12.74 -15.24
CA VAL A 242 12.80 -14.01 -15.59
C VAL A 242 11.80 -14.93 -16.32
N PRO A 243 12.24 -15.80 -17.25
CA PRO A 243 11.32 -16.61 -18.06
C PRO A 243 10.32 -17.45 -17.26
N ALA A 244 10.70 -17.90 -16.07
CA ALA A 244 9.83 -18.69 -15.20
C ALA A 244 8.66 -17.91 -14.58
N LEU A 245 8.72 -16.57 -14.52
CA LEU A 245 7.68 -15.71 -13.95
C LEU A 245 6.75 -15.11 -15.01
N GLN A 246 7.08 -15.27 -16.30
CA GLN A 246 6.26 -14.76 -17.39
C GLN A 246 4.90 -15.47 -17.41
N SER A 247 3.84 -14.71 -17.13
CA SER A 247 2.46 -15.21 -17.07
C SER A 247 1.47 -14.05 -17.21
N TRP A 248 0.22 -14.37 -17.55
CA TRP A 248 -0.84 -13.38 -17.79
C TRP A 248 -1.21 -12.56 -16.55
N TRP A 249 -0.92 -13.04 -15.33
CA TRP A 249 -1.20 -12.30 -14.10
C TRP A 249 -0.04 -11.41 -13.64
N MET A 250 1.16 -11.59 -14.21
CA MET A 250 2.35 -10.80 -13.86
C MET A 250 2.53 -9.55 -14.71
N LYS A 251 1.98 -9.56 -15.94
CA LYS A 251 1.90 -8.39 -16.81
C LYS A 251 0.77 -7.50 -16.31
#